data_AF-A0A9W8QY04-F1
#
_entry.id   AF-A0A9W8QY04-F1
#
_cell.length_a   1.000
_cell.length_b   1.000
_cell.length_c   1.000
_cell.angle_alpha   90.00
_cell.angle_beta   90.00
_cell.angle_gamma   90.00
#
_symmetry.space_group_name_H-M   'P 1'
#
loop_
_entity.id
_entity.type
_entity.pdbx_description
1 polymer ?
#
loop_
_entity_poly.entity_id
_entity_poly.type
_entity_poly.pdbx_seq_one_letter_code
_entity_poly.pdbx_strand_id
1 'polypeptide(L)'
;MTTFPTINGTEVFRLPPPDYGPLNFDNPKQQKKLEHYLIFGLGAPLALIALLQRYYTKIFLSKGLQIDDGKLQKSKSIVTESRDC
;
A
#
# COMPACT_ATOMS: atom_id res chain seq x y z
N MET A 1 -21.73 46.58 7.74
CA MET A 1 -22.45 45.31 7.57
C MET A 1 -21.65 44.49 6.57
N THR A 2 -21.09 43.35 6.98
CA THR A 2 -20.34 42.46 6.09
C THR A 2 -21.33 41.59 5.33
N THR A 3 -21.71 42.03 4.12
CA THR A 3 -22.65 41.29 3.26
C THR A 3 -21.94 40.09 2.66
N PHE A 4 -22.43 38.89 2.96
CA PHE A 4 -21.92 37.66 2.35
C PHE A 4 -22.44 37.54 0.92
N PRO A 5 -21.60 37.08 -0.04
CA PRO A 5 -22.05 36.82 -1.39
C PRO A 5 -22.97 35.59 -1.43
N THR A 6 -24.06 35.70 -2.18
CA THR A 6 -25.04 34.62 -2.36
C THR A 6 -24.86 33.97 -3.72
N ILE A 7 -24.77 32.63 -3.75
CA ILE A 7 -24.75 31.83 -4.98
C ILE A 7 -25.98 30.91 -4.93
N ASN A 8 -26.86 31.01 -5.93
CA ASN A 8 -28.07 30.18 -6.03
C ASN A 8 -28.94 30.19 -4.76
N GLY A 9 -29.05 31.35 -4.07
CA GLY A 9 -29.81 31.47 -2.83
C GLY A 9 -29.10 30.98 -1.55
N THR A 10 -27.89 30.42 -1.68
CA THR A 10 -27.05 29.98 -0.55
C THR A 10 -25.97 31.01 -0.26
N GLU A 11 -25.86 31.42 1.01
CA GLU A 11 -24.79 32.31 1.46
C GLU A 11 -23.44 31.57 1.49
N VAL A 12 -22.41 32.15 0.88
CA VAL A 12 -21.08 31.54 0.80
C VAL A 12 -20.04 32.46 1.44
N PHE A 13 -19.15 31.91 2.26
CA PHE A 13 -18.10 32.68 2.94
C PHE A 13 -17.05 33.27 1.98
N ARG A 14 -16.88 32.67 0.81
CA ARG A 14 -15.92 33.11 -0.22
C ARG A 14 -16.47 32.74 -1.59
N LEU A 15 -16.44 33.69 -2.53
CA LEU A 15 -16.75 33.39 -3.93
C LEU A 15 -15.74 32.36 -4.48
N PRO A 16 -16.21 31.38 -5.26
CA PRO A 16 -15.31 30.44 -5.90
C PRO A 16 -14.41 31.18 -6.90
N PRO A 17 -13.19 30.67 -7.17
CA PRO A 17 -12.32 31.20 -8.20
C PRO A 17 -13.07 31.32 -9.55
N PRO A 18 -12.77 32.32 -10.39
CA PRO A 18 -13.48 32.53 -11.66
C PRO A 18 -13.46 31.30 -12.58
N ASP A 19 -12.44 30.47 -12.48
CA ASP A 19 -12.27 29.24 -13.29
C ASP A 19 -13.07 28.03 -12.75
N TYR A 20 -13.77 28.16 -11.61
CA TYR A 20 -14.44 27.04 -10.93
C TYR A 20 -15.76 26.61 -11.59
N GLY A 21 -16.23 27.35 -12.59
CA GLY A 21 -17.49 27.09 -13.28
C GLY A 21 -18.74 27.30 -12.40
N PRO A 22 -19.94 27.01 -12.93
CA PRO A 22 -21.19 27.17 -12.17
C PRO A 22 -21.22 26.19 -10.99
N LEU A 23 -21.25 26.75 -9.78
CA LEU A 23 -21.31 26.03 -8.52
C LEU A 23 -22.75 25.56 -8.24
N ASN A 24 -23.05 24.33 -8.65
CA ASN A 24 -24.33 23.68 -8.35
C ASN A 24 -24.22 22.92 -7.03
N PHE A 25 -24.98 23.37 -6.02
CA PHE A 25 -25.03 22.74 -4.70
C PHE A 25 -25.92 21.49 -4.65
N ASP A 26 -26.94 21.42 -5.51
CA ASP A 26 -27.88 20.28 -5.56
C ASP A 26 -27.23 18.99 -6.09
N ASN A 27 -26.20 19.12 -6.92
CA ASN A 27 -25.44 17.99 -7.44
C ASN A 27 -23.95 18.33 -7.47
N PRO A 28 -23.25 18.22 -6.33
CA PRO A 28 -21.85 18.63 -6.23
C PRO A 28 -20.98 17.75 -7.11
N LYS A 29 -20.18 18.39 -7.99
CA LYS A 29 -19.16 17.68 -8.76
C LYS A 29 -18.08 17.16 -7.81
N GLN A 30 -17.96 15.85 -7.68
CA GLN A 30 -16.85 15.23 -6.96
C GLN A 30 -15.54 15.54 -7.71
N GLN A 31 -14.58 16.14 -7.01
CA GLN A 31 -13.29 16.48 -7.58
C GLN A 31 -12.40 15.23 -7.71
N LYS A 32 -11.64 15.16 -8.81
CA LYS A 32 -10.54 14.20 -9.03
C LYS A 32 -10.88 12.72 -8.84
N LYS A 33 -12.08 12.28 -9.24
CA LYS A 33 -12.47 10.85 -9.21
C LYS A 33 -11.42 9.98 -9.90
N LEU A 34 -11.11 10.29 -11.14
CA LEU A 34 -10.27 9.44 -11.99
C LEU A 34 -8.82 9.36 -11.49
N GLU A 35 -8.21 10.51 -11.15
CA GLU A 35 -6.82 10.56 -10.70
C GLU A 35 -6.58 9.74 -9.43
N HIS A 36 -7.52 9.79 -8.46
CA HIS A 36 -7.40 9.00 -7.23
C HIS A 36 -7.50 7.51 -7.50
N TYR A 37 -8.42 7.07 -8.38
CA TYR A 37 -8.51 5.66 -8.76
C TYR A 37 -7.27 5.17 -9.51
N LEU A 38 -6.65 6.01 -10.33
CA LEU A 38 -5.41 5.65 -11.05
C LEU A 38 -4.22 5.51 -10.09
N ILE A 39 -4.05 6.47 -9.18
CA ILE A 39 -2.96 6.44 -8.19
C ILE A 39 -3.15 5.25 -7.23
N PHE A 40 -4.38 5.02 -6.76
CA PHE A 40 -4.66 3.87 -5.91
C PHE A 40 -4.49 2.55 -6.68
N GLY A 41 -4.98 2.49 -7.91
CA GLY A 41 -4.93 1.31 -8.78
C GLY A 41 -3.51 0.91 -9.16
N LEU A 42 -2.57 1.86 -9.29
CA LEU A 42 -1.16 1.55 -9.57
C LEU A 42 -0.30 1.48 -8.31
N GLY A 43 -0.52 2.38 -7.35
CA GLY A 43 0.26 2.45 -6.11
C GLY A 43 0.03 1.25 -5.19
N ALA A 44 -1.22 0.81 -5.05
CA ALA A 44 -1.55 -0.34 -4.20
C ALA A 44 -0.90 -1.66 -4.68
N PRO A 45 -0.97 -2.06 -5.97
CA PRO A 45 -0.30 -3.28 -6.42
C PRO A 45 1.23 -3.16 -6.39
N LEU A 46 1.82 -2.01 -6.66
CA LEU A 46 3.26 -1.80 -6.52
C LEU A 46 3.72 -2.01 -5.08
N ALA A 47 3.01 -1.42 -4.11
CA ALA A 47 3.28 -1.63 -2.69
C ALA A 47 3.09 -3.09 -2.28
N LEU A 48 2.06 -3.77 -2.80
CA LEU A 48 1.79 -5.18 -2.54
C LEU A 48 2.91 -6.09 -3.09
N ILE A 49 3.38 -5.85 -4.32
CA ILE A 49 4.50 -6.58 -4.92
C ILE A 49 5.76 -6.39 -4.09
N ALA A 50 6.09 -5.15 -3.70
CA ALA A 50 7.25 -4.86 -2.86
C ALA A 50 7.16 -5.56 -1.50
N LEU A 51 5.95 -5.63 -0.92
CA LEU A 51 5.70 -6.35 0.33
C LEU A 51 5.89 -7.87 0.16
N LEU A 52 5.37 -8.46 -0.93
CA LEU A 52 5.56 -9.87 -1.25
C LEU A 52 7.05 -10.20 -1.49
N GLN A 53 7.78 -9.35 -2.20
CA GLN A 53 9.23 -9.50 -2.38
C GLN A 53 9.97 -9.51 -1.04
N ARG A 54 9.59 -8.62 -0.11
CA ARG A 54 10.18 -8.56 1.24
C ARG A 54 9.82 -9.78 2.10
N TYR A 55 8.61 -10.32 1.95
CA TYR A 55 8.20 -11.54 2.65
C TYR A 55 8.91 -12.78 2.08
N TYR A 56 9.05 -12.87 0.75
CA TYR A 56 9.70 -14.00 0.09
C TYR A 56 11.14 -14.19 0.56
N THR A 57 11.95 -13.13 0.56
CA THR A 57 13.35 -13.21 1.03
C THR A 57 13.42 -13.57 2.50
N LYS A 58 12.53 -13.03 3.34
CA LYS A 58 12.49 -13.32 4.78
C LYS A 58 12.13 -14.79 5.05
N ILE A 59 11.16 -15.34 4.33
CA ILE A 59 10.78 -16.76 4.44
C ILE A 59 11.91 -17.66 3.91
N PHE A 60 12.48 -17.31 2.75
CA PHE A 60 13.55 -18.08 2.12
C PHE A 60 14.81 -18.16 2.99
N LEU A 61 15.26 -17.03 3.56
CA LEU A 61 16.42 -17.03 4.47
C LEU A 61 16.11 -17.79 5.78
N SER A 62 14.91 -17.64 6.34
CA SER A 62 14.53 -18.33 7.58
C SER A 62 14.43 -19.86 7.40
N LYS A 63 14.06 -20.32 6.19
CA LYS A 63 13.99 -21.75 5.84
C LYS A 63 15.34 -22.31 5.40
N GLY A 64 16.19 -21.50 4.76
CA GLY A 64 17.54 -21.90 4.35
C GLY A 64 18.45 -22.25 5.52
N LEU A 65 18.38 -21.50 6.63
CA LEU A 65 19.21 -21.76 7.82
C LEU A 65 18.83 -23.07 8.54
N GLN A 66 17.54 -23.40 8.63
CA GLN A 66 17.06 -24.63 9.31
C GLN A 66 17.35 -25.92 8.54
N ILE A 67 17.45 -25.85 7.20
CA ILE A 67 17.79 -27.03 6.37
C ILE A 67 19.25 -27.45 6.58
N ASP A 68 20.13 -26.51 6.96
CA ASP A 68 21.54 -26.80 7.21
C ASP A 68 21.76 -27.50 8.57
N ASP A 69 21.01 -27.11 9.61
CA ASP A 69 21.08 -27.75 10.94
C ASP A 69 20.70 -29.24 10.91
N GLY A 70 19.70 -29.62 10.10
CA GLY A 70 19.28 -31.03 9.96
C GLY A 70 20.30 -31.91 9.25
N LYS A 71 21.16 -31.33 8.39
CA LYS A 71 22.20 -32.08 7.66
C LYS A 71 23.47 -32.27 8.49
N LEU A 72 23.82 -31.30 9.33
CA LEU A 72 24.96 -31.42 10.24
C LEU A 72 24.73 -32.44 11.36
N GLN A 73 23.49 -32.67 11.79
CA GLN A 73 23.19 -33.71 12.78
C GLN A 73 23.29 -35.12 12.18
N LYS A 74 22.89 -35.31 10.92
CA LYS A 74 22.94 -36.61 10.25
C LYS A 74 24.36 -37.05 9.91
N SER A 75 25.29 -36.13 9.66
CA SER A 75 26.71 -36.46 9.45
C SER A 75 27.43 -36.82 10.76
N LYS A 76 27.10 -36.16 11.87
CA LYS A 76 27.66 -36.52 13.18
C LYS A 76 27.26 -37.93 13.63
N SER A 77 26.01 -38.35 13.43
CA SER A 77 25.58 -39.71 13.81
C SER A 77 26.21 -40.79 12.92
N ILE A 78 26.32 -40.58 11.61
CA ILE A 78 26.98 -41.53 10.69
C ILE A 78 28.48 -41.68 10.99
N VAL A 79 29.18 -40.58 11.31
CA VAL A 79 30.62 -40.62 11.64
C VAL A 79 30.90 -41.23 13.01
N THR A 80 29.95 -41.19 13.95
CA THR A 80 30.15 -41.81 15.27
C THR A 80 29.92 -43.32 15.20
N GLU A 81 28.93 -43.79 14.44
CA GLU A 81 28.65 -45.23 14.27
C GLU A 81 29.74 -45.98 13.47
N SER A 82 30.44 -45.31 12.55
CA SER A 82 31.58 -45.90 11.82
C SER A 82 32.91 -45.91 12.59
N ARG A 83 32.99 -45.36 13.81
CA ARG A 83 34.21 -45.41 14.65
C ARG A 83 34.16 -46.47 15.74
N ASP A 84 33.02 -47.13 15.93
CA ASP A 84 32.81 -48.17 16.93
C ASP A 84 32.86 -49.60 16.35
N CYS A 85 33.38 -49.77 15.12
CA CYS A 85 33.60 -51.06 14.48
C CYS A 85 35.06 -51.27 14.08
#